data_AF-A0A260YWB5-F1
#
_entry.id   AF-A0A260YWB5-F1
#
_cell.length_a   1.000
_cell.length_b   1.000
_cell.length_c   1.000
_cell.angle_alpha   90.00
_cell.angle_beta   90.00
_cell.angle_gamma   90.00
#
_symmetry.space_group_name_H-M   'P 1'
#
loop_
_entity.id
_entity.type
_entity.pdbx_description
1 polymer ?
#
loop_
_entity_poly.entity_id
_entity_poly.type
_entity_poly.pdbx_seq_one_letter_code
_entity_poly.pdbx_strand_id
1 'polypeptide(L)'
;TPQTTTARQLKHYEAGLEFRKLWNSVRKKDRSEFLTYIQIKLLKCLGRYRSYVYRCRRLSGYRPYLTWQSTAEIEDELEGYYRLEQFDEFWKRLRKMESKISEMECFYFPYQIYFHEEDVVEFFVKKWNGLKKTVGNAKESACNRFKRVSSRTVDQ
;
A
#
# COMPACT_ATOMS: atom_id res chain seq x y z
N THR A 1 -15.40 -25.70 -16.34
CA THR A 1 -14.50 -24.63 -16.83
C THR A 1 -15.21 -23.30 -16.70
N PRO A 2 -14.85 -22.40 -15.77
CA PRO A 2 -15.55 -21.14 -15.66
C PRO A 2 -15.05 -20.16 -16.73
N GLN A 3 -15.97 -19.76 -17.61
CA GLN A 3 -15.79 -18.72 -18.63
C GLN A 3 -15.78 -17.34 -17.95
N THR A 4 -14.59 -16.73 -17.78
CA THR A 4 -14.49 -15.37 -17.23
C THR A 4 -13.41 -14.54 -17.94
N THR A 5 -13.33 -14.63 -19.26
CA THR A 5 -12.15 -14.12 -19.98
C THR A 5 -12.41 -12.81 -20.72
N THR A 6 -13.57 -12.63 -21.36
CA THR A 6 -13.77 -11.52 -22.31
C THR A 6 -14.04 -10.16 -21.65
N ALA A 7 -14.90 -10.11 -20.64
CA ALA A 7 -15.26 -8.85 -19.96
C ALA A 7 -14.11 -8.26 -19.11
N ARG A 8 -13.22 -9.14 -18.59
CA ARG A 8 -12.05 -8.72 -17.80
C ARG A 8 -10.97 -8.14 -18.71
N GLN A 9 -10.71 -8.77 -19.86
CA GLN A 9 -9.76 -8.27 -20.85
C GLN A 9 -10.20 -6.93 -21.46
N LEU A 10 -11.50 -6.74 -21.69
CA LEU A 10 -12.04 -5.47 -22.19
C LEU A 10 -11.77 -4.30 -21.20
N LYS A 11 -11.98 -4.54 -19.89
CA LYS A 11 -11.69 -3.56 -18.84
C LYS A 11 -10.21 -3.20 -18.76
N HIS A 12 -9.30 -4.17 -18.94
CA HIS A 12 -7.86 -3.92 -18.98
C HIS A 12 -7.45 -3.09 -20.20
N TYR A 13 -8.07 -3.35 -21.36
CA TYR A 13 -7.82 -2.59 -22.59
C TYR A 13 -8.30 -1.13 -22.49
N GLU A 14 -9.52 -0.91 -22.02
CA GLU A 14 -10.07 0.44 -21.76
C GLU A 14 -9.24 1.17 -20.70
N ALA A 15 -8.78 0.46 -19.67
CA ALA A 15 -7.92 1.04 -18.66
C ALA A 15 -6.55 1.50 -19.22
N GLY A 16 -5.97 0.73 -20.13
CA GLY A 16 -4.76 1.12 -20.86
C GLY A 16 -4.96 2.33 -21.76
N LEU A 17 -6.16 2.48 -22.35
CA LEU A 17 -6.50 3.59 -23.25
C LEU A 17 -6.69 4.91 -22.49
N GLU A 18 -7.41 4.87 -21.37
CA GLU A 18 -7.58 6.03 -20.48
C GLU A 18 -6.26 6.45 -19.84
N PHE A 19 -5.40 5.48 -19.47
CA PHE A 19 -4.05 5.78 -19.01
C PHE A 19 -3.24 6.48 -20.10
N ARG A 20 -3.33 6.06 -21.36
CA ARG A 20 -2.60 6.66 -22.47
C ARG A 20 -3.06 8.10 -22.75
N LYS A 21 -4.35 8.40 -22.60
CA LYS A 21 -4.89 9.77 -22.70
C LYS A 21 -4.37 10.65 -21.55
N LEU A 22 -4.41 10.15 -20.32
CA LEU A 22 -3.91 10.86 -19.13
C LEU A 22 -2.39 11.06 -19.19
N TRP A 23 -1.66 10.04 -19.64
CA TRP A 23 -0.22 10.08 -19.87
C TRP A 23 0.15 11.17 -20.88
N ASN A 24 -0.63 11.32 -21.95
CA ASN A 24 -0.40 12.33 -22.96
C ASN A 24 -0.72 13.77 -22.51
N SER A 25 -1.55 13.96 -21.48
CA SER A 25 -1.87 15.30 -20.94
C SER A 25 -0.88 15.79 -19.88
N VAL A 26 -0.09 14.90 -19.26
CA VAL A 26 0.93 15.26 -18.26
C VAL A 26 2.17 15.88 -18.93
N ARG A 27 2.74 16.96 -18.37
CA ARG A 27 3.98 17.59 -18.88
C ARG A 27 5.15 16.60 -18.79
N LYS A 28 6.07 16.61 -19.77
CA LYS A 28 7.21 15.67 -19.85
C LYS A 28 8.05 15.57 -18.56
N LYS A 29 8.20 16.68 -17.81
CA LYS A 29 8.93 16.71 -16.54
C LYS A 29 8.22 15.90 -15.44
N ASP A 30 6.90 16.04 -15.35
CA ASP A 30 6.07 15.33 -14.36
C ASP A 30 5.91 13.84 -14.70
N ARG A 31 6.06 13.46 -15.98
CA ARG A 31 6.07 12.04 -16.42
C ARG A 31 7.28 11.27 -15.87
N SER A 32 8.45 11.91 -15.81
CA SER A 32 9.67 11.33 -15.25
C SER A 32 9.52 11.05 -13.75
N GLU A 33 8.94 12.02 -13.01
CA GLU A 33 8.65 11.86 -11.58
C GLU A 33 7.58 10.77 -11.35
N PHE A 34 6.55 10.70 -12.19
CA PHE A 34 5.53 9.66 -12.11
C PHE A 34 6.10 8.25 -12.36
N LEU A 35 6.96 8.07 -13.36
CA LEU A 35 7.60 6.77 -13.62
C LEU A 35 8.53 6.36 -12.48
N THR A 36 9.27 7.32 -11.94
CA THR A 36 10.13 7.11 -10.77
C THR A 36 9.28 6.66 -9.58
N TYR A 37 8.12 7.29 -9.38
CA TYR A 37 7.18 6.92 -8.32
C TYR A 37 6.59 5.51 -8.50
N ILE A 38 6.22 5.12 -9.72
CA ILE A 38 5.76 3.77 -10.06
C ILE A 38 6.86 2.73 -9.79
N GLN A 39 8.11 3.00 -10.19
CA GLN A 39 9.25 2.12 -9.92
C GLN A 39 9.49 1.95 -8.42
N ILE A 40 9.41 3.03 -7.63
CA ILE A 40 9.53 2.95 -6.17
C ILE A 40 8.40 2.08 -5.57
N LYS A 41 7.18 2.21 -6.07
CA LYS A 41 6.04 1.39 -5.62
C LYS A 41 6.23 -0.10 -5.95
N LEU A 42 6.73 -0.40 -7.15
CA LEU A 42 7.07 -1.75 -7.57
C LEU A 42 8.12 -2.38 -6.65
N LEU A 43 9.24 -1.69 -6.43
CA LEU A 43 10.31 -2.18 -5.56
C LEU A 43 9.82 -2.44 -4.13
N LYS A 44 8.95 -1.57 -3.59
CA LYS A 44 8.33 -1.78 -2.27
C LYS A 44 7.41 -3.00 -2.24
N CYS A 45 6.58 -3.19 -3.26
CA CYS A 45 5.70 -4.36 -3.36
C CYS A 45 6.50 -5.66 -3.44
N LEU A 46 7.59 -5.67 -4.21
CA LEU A 46 8.48 -6.82 -4.31
C LEU A 46 9.26 -7.12 -3.04
N GLY A 47 9.81 -6.08 -2.40
CA GLY A 47 10.50 -6.22 -1.11
C GLY A 47 9.61 -6.90 -0.08
N ARG A 48 8.39 -6.39 0.08
CA ARG A 48 7.40 -6.95 1.01
C ARG A 48 6.99 -8.38 0.65
N TYR A 49 6.76 -8.64 -0.64
CA TYR A 49 6.40 -9.98 -1.08
C TYR A 49 7.52 -11.00 -0.81
N ARG A 50 8.78 -10.63 -1.04
CA ARG A 50 9.94 -11.49 -0.72
C ARG A 50 10.01 -11.77 0.79
N SER A 51 9.75 -10.76 1.63
CA SER A 51 9.64 -10.94 3.09
C SER A 51 8.52 -11.93 3.44
N TYR A 52 7.34 -11.78 2.84
CA TYR A 52 6.23 -12.73 2.99
C TYR A 52 6.61 -14.17 2.60
N VAL A 53 7.27 -14.36 1.45
CA VAL A 53 7.73 -15.69 0.99
C VAL A 53 8.72 -16.31 1.99
N TYR A 54 9.65 -15.51 2.52
CA TYR A 54 10.59 -15.98 3.55
C TYR A 54 9.87 -16.48 4.80
N ARG A 55 8.87 -15.74 5.29
CA ARG A 55 8.03 -16.15 6.43
C ARG A 55 7.28 -17.44 6.14
N CYS A 56 6.74 -17.58 4.93
CA CYS A 56 6.04 -18.79 4.52
C CYS A 56 6.97 -20.01 4.47
N ARG A 57 8.19 -19.87 3.91
CA ARG A 57 9.21 -20.92 3.90
C ARG A 57 9.61 -21.38 5.30
N ARG A 58 9.70 -20.44 6.24
CA ARG A 58 9.98 -20.78 7.64
C ARG A 58 8.84 -21.59 8.27
N LEU A 59 7.60 -21.23 7.97
CA LEU A 59 6.41 -21.94 8.46
C LEU A 59 6.15 -23.27 7.74
N SER A 60 6.67 -23.48 6.54
CA SER A 60 6.39 -24.72 5.78
C SER A 60 6.92 -25.97 6.48
N GLY A 61 7.90 -25.85 7.37
CA GLY A 61 8.34 -26.94 8.25
C GLY A 61 7.26 -27.43 9.23
N TYR A 62 6.30 -26.57 9.59
CA TYR A 62 5.16 -26.88 10.47
C TYR A 62 3.85 -27.08 9.69
N ARG A 63 3.74 -26.45 8.52
CA ARG A 63 2.56 -26.46 7.64
C ARG A 63 2.99 -26.76 6.20
N PRO A 64 3.18 -28.04 5.83
CA PRO A 64 3.73 -28.41 4.52
C PRO A 64 2.79 -28.09 3.34
N TYR A 65 1.50 -27.88 3.60
CA TYR A 65 0.51 -27.49 2.59
C TYR A 65 0.41 -25.97 2.40
N LEU A 66 1.28 -25.17 3.04
CA LEU A 66 1.32 -23.74 2.81
C LEU A 66 1.87 -23.48 1.41
N THR A 67 1.04 -22.86 0.57
CA THR A 67 1.41 -22.50 -0.81
C THR A 67 1.45 -21.00 -0.97
N TRP A 68 2.41 -20.49 -1.74
CA TRP A 68 2.53 -19.10 -2.13
C TRP A 68 2.92 -19.02 -3.61
N GLN A 69 2.62 -17.91 -4.27
CA GLN A 69 3.03 -17.69 -5.65
C GLN A 69 4.54 -17.53 -5.75
N SER A 70 5.14 -17.91 -6.87
CA SER A 70 6.57 -17.70 -7.06
C SER A 70 6.89 -16.20 -7.13
N THR A 71 8.09 -15.82 -6.70
CA THR A 71 8.52 -14.42 -6.78
C THR A 71 8.53 -13.92 -8.22
N ALA A 72 8.88 -14.79 -9.18
CA ALA A 72 8.88 -14.45 -10.60
C ALA A 72 7.47 -14.12 -11.12
N GLU A 73 6.45 -14.93 -10.78
CA GLU A 73 5.06 -14.65 -11.17
C GLU A 73 4.56 -13.31 -10.61
N ILE A 74 4.98 -12.93 -9.40
CA ILE A 74 4.63 -11.64 -8.80
C ILE A 74 5.41 -10.50 -9.44
N GLU A 75 6.68 -10.71 -9.80
CA GLU A 75 7.48 -9.74 -10.56
C GLU A 75 6.79 -9.42 -11.89
N ASP A 76 6.40 -10.45 -12.64
CA ASP A 76 5.67 -10.30 -13.91
C ASP A 76 4.31 -9.61 -13.72
N GLU A 77 3.54 -9.96 -12.67
CA GLU A 77 2.26 -9.31 -12.33
C GLU A 77 2.45 -7.80 -12.06
N LEU A 78 3.47 -7.44 -11.27
CA LEU A 78 3.74 -6.06 -10.86
C LEU A 78 4.35 -5.21 -11.98
N GLU A 79 5.20 -5.78 -12.83
CA GLU A 79 5.72 -5.09 -14.03
C GLU A 79 4.59 -4.75 -15.01
N GLY A 80 3.54 -5.57 -15.05
CA GLY A 80 2.33 -5.31 -15.83
C GLY A 80 1.44 -4.18 -15.30
N TYR A 81 1.78 -3.54 -14.18
CA TYR A 81 0.98 -2.47 -13.60
C TYR A 81 1.34 -1.10 -14.15
N TYR A 82 0.31 -0.40 -14.66
CA TYR A 82 0.43 0.95 -15.19
C TYR A 82 -0.28 1.99 -14.32
N ARG A 83 -1.09 1.54 -13.35
CA ARG A 83 -1.91 2.38 -12.48
C ARG A 83 -1.59 2.18 -11.01
N LEU A 84 -1.63 3.26 -10.24
CA LEU A 84 -1.34 3.23 -8.80
C LEU A 84 -2.36 2.41 -8.01
N GLU A 85 -3.61 2.40 -8.44
CA GLU A 85 -4.68 1.65 -7.81
C GLU A 85 -4.41 0.14 -7.84
N GLN A 86 -3.73 -0.35 -8.88
CA GLN A 86 -3.34 -1.77 -9.00
C GLN A 86 -2.32 -2.16 -7.92
N PHE A 87 -1.34 -1.30 -7.66
CA PHE A 87 -0.38 -1.50 -6.57
C PHE A 87 -1.08 -1.47 -5.21
N ASP A 88 -2.04 -0.56 -5.00
CA ASP A 88 -2.79 -0.49 -3.74
C ASP A 88 -3.69 -1.72 -3.53
N GLU A 89 -4.29 -2.26 -4.59
CA GLU A 89 -5.03 -3.53 -4.55
C GLU A 89 -4.13 -4.72 -4.22
N PHE A 90 -2.97 -4.81 -4.89
CA PHE A 90 -1.96 -5.81 -4.56
C PHE A 90 -1.55 -5.71 -3.08
N TRP A 91 -1.29 -4.50 -2.59
CA TRP A 91 -0.91 -4.27 -1.20
C TRP A 91 -1.99 -4.70 -0.21
N LYS A 92 -3.27 -4.46 -0.52
CA LYS A 92 -4.41 -4.96 0.29
C LYS A 92 -4.46 -6.50 0.29
N ARG A 93 -4.22 -7.12 -0.87
CA ARG A 93 -4.17 -8.59 -1.01
C ARG A 93 -3.03 -9.16 -0.18
N LEU A 94 -1.83 -8.58 -0.28
CA LEU A 94 -0.64 -8.99 0.46
C LEU A 94 -0.86 -8.91 1.98
N ARG A 95 -1.38 -7.79 2.48
CA ARG A 95 -1.67 -7.64 3.93
C ARG A 95 -2.64 -8.70 4.47
N LYS A 96 -3.62 -9.13 3.66
CA LYS A 96 -4.51 -10.23 4.05
C LYS A 96 -3.76 -11.56 4.16
N MET A 97 -2.81 -11.82 3.26
CA MET A 97 -1.97 -13.03 3.34
C MET A 97 -1.02 -12.96 4.55
N GLU A 98 -0.37 -11.81 4.76
CA GLU A 98 0.51 -11.58 5.90
C GLU A 98 -0.20 -11.76 7.24
N SER A 99 -1.46 -11.30 7.38
CA SER A 99 -2.23 -11.49 8.62
C SER A 99 -2.36 -12.97 8.99
N LYS A 100 -2.64 -13.84 8.01
CA LYS A 100 -2.76 -15.29 8.25
C LYS A 100 -1.44 -15.91 8.66
N ILE A 101 -0.35 -15.46 8.04
CA ILE A 101 1.01 -15.90 8.39
C ILE A 101 1.39 -15.42 9.79
N SER A 102 1.08 -14.17 10.14
CA SER A 102 1.32 -13.63 11.49
C SER A 102 0.59 -14.45 12.56
N GLU A 103 -0.67 -14.81 12.33
CA GLU A 103 -1.43 -15.67 13.25
C GLU A 103 -0.76 -17.04 13.45
N MET A 104 -0.28 -17.66 12.36
CA MET A 104 0.46 -18.93 12.44
C MET A 104 1.80 -18.75 13.17
N GLU A 105 2.52 -17.66 12.91
CA GLU A 105 3.78 -17.37 13.58
C GLU A 105 3.57 -17.17 15.08
N CYS A 106 2.50 -16.50 15.51
CA CYS A 106 2.17 -16.38 16.93
C CYS A 106 1.87 -17.74 17.57
N PHE A 107 1.32 -18.70 16.80
CA PHE A 107 1.02 -20.03 17.31
C PHE A 107 2.27 -20.93 17.42
N TYR A 108 3.11 -20.96 16.38
CA TYR A 108 4.28 -21.83 16.32
C TYR A 108 5.54 -21.22 16.95
N PHE A 109 5.61 -19.90 17.01
CA PHE A 109 6.75 -19.13 17.55
C PHE A 109 6.31 -18.10 18.60
N PRO A 110 5.60 -18.52 19.68
CA PRO A 110 4.95 -17.60 20.62
C PRO A 110 5.90 -16.66 21.37
N TYR A 111 7.19 -16.99 21.45
CA TYR A 111 8.21 -16.17 22.13
C TYR A 111 9.11 -15.38 21.18
N GLN A 112 8.83 -15.41 19.87
CA GLN A 112 9.57 -14.62 18.89
C GLN A 112 8.72 -13.43 18.46
N ILE A 113 9.08 -12.25 18.95
CA ILE A 113 8.51 -11.00 18.44
C ILE A 113 9.22 -10.69 17.12
N TYR A 114 8.54 -10.97 16.00
CA TYR A 114 9.02 -10.62 14.68
C TYR A 114 8.57 -9.22 14.30
N PHE A 115 9.52 -8.29 14.31
CA PHE A 115 9.35 -6.99 13.65
C PHE A 115 9.92 -7.09 12.24
N HIS A 116 9.05 -7.04 11.22
CA HIS A 116 9.53 -6.82 9.86
C HIS A 116 9.83 -5.33 9.70
N GLU A 117 11.00 -5.01 9.15
CA GLU A 117 11.50 -3.63 9.05
C GLU A 117 10.48 -2.69 8.38
N GLU A 118 9.76 -3.22 7.38
CA GLU A 118 8.70 -2.50 6.68
C GLU A 118 7.46 -2.22 7.56
N ASP A 119 7.14 -3.10 8.51
CA ASP A 119 6.04 -2.92 9.47
C ASP A 119 6.37 -1.82 10.49
N VAL A 120 7.64 -1.70 10.88
CA VAL A 120 8.12 -0.64 11.78
C VAL A 120 7.94 0.71 11.10
N VAL A 121 8.41 0.86 9.86
CA VAL A 121 8.26 2.10 9.10
C VAL A 121 6.77 2.43 8.88
N GLU A 122 5.94 1.45 8.49
CA GLU A 122 4.50 1.66 8.31
C GLU A 122 3.81 2.08 9.61
N PHE A 123 4.18 1.45 10.74
CA PHE A 123 3.69 1.83 12.07
C PHE A 123 4.06 3.26 12.45
N PHE A 124 5.34 3.64 12.29
CA PHE A 124 5.82 4.99 12.57
C PHE A 124 5.13 6.03 11.69
N VAL A 125 5.02 5.78 10.37
CA VAL A 125 4.33 6.67 9.43
C VAL A 125 2.86 6.84 9.81
N LYS A 126 2.17 5.74 10.18
CA LYS A 126 0.76 5.79 10.61
C LYS A 126 0.59 6.60 11.89
N LYS A 127 1.44 6.39 12.90
CA LYS A 127 1.43 7.14 14.16
C LYS A 127 1.75 8.62 13.94
N TRP A 128 2.75 8.92 13.12
CA TRP A 128 3.16 10.28 12.78
C TRP A 128 2.07 11.05 12.04
N ASN A 129 1.40 10.41 11.07
CA ASN A 129 0.28 11.02 10.36
C ASN A 129 -0.92 11.27 11.29
N GLY A 130 -1.19 10.34 12.22
CA GLY A 130 -2.19 10.54 13.28
C GLY A 130 -1.87 11.75 14.15
N LEU A 131 -0.61 11.88 14.60
CA LEU A 131 -0.15 13.02 15.40
C LEU A 131 -0.28 14.34 14.63
N LYS A 132 0.15 14.38 13.35
CA LYS A 132 0.01 15.55 12.48
C LYS A 132 -1.44 16.01 12.36
N LYS A 133 -2.38 15.07 12.18
CA LYS A 133 -3.82 15.37 12.10
C LYS A 133 -4.33 15.97 13.41
N THR A 134 -3.95 15.40 14.56
CA THR A 134 -4.32 15.93 15.88
C THR A 134 -3.78 17.35 16.09
N VAL A 135 -2.51 17.59 15.74
CA VAL A 135 -1.89 18.92 15.84
C VAL A 135 -2.56 19.92 14.90
N GLY A 136 -2.88 19.53 13.67
CA GLY A 136 -3.62 20.36 12.72
C GLY A 136 -4.98 20.78 13.27
N ASN A 137 -5.75 19.82 13.79
CA ASN A 137 -7.06 20.06 14.39
C ASN A 137 -6.96 20.97 15.63
N ALA A 138 -5.93 20.79 16.46
CA ALA A 138 -5.70 21.63 17.64
C ALA A 138 -5.36 23.08 17.24
N LYS A 139 -4.54 23.27 16.20
CA LYS A 139 -4.21 24.58 15.64
C LYS A 139 -5.45 25.27 15.09
N GLU A 140 -6.28 24.55 14.35
CA GLU A 140 -7.52 25.07 13.78
C GLU A 140 -8.53 25.44 14.87
N SER A 141 -8.68 24.61 15.89
CA SER A 141 -9.50 24.89 17.07
C SER A 141 -9.04 26.14 17.84
N ALA A 142 -7.73 26.27 18.08
CA ALA A 142 -7.15 27.44 18.72
C ALA A 142 -7.35 28.71 17.88
N CYS A 143 -7.09 28.64 16.57
CA CYS A 143 -7.28 29.76 15.66
C CYS A 143 -8.76 30.20 15.59
N ASN A 144 -9.69 29.24 15.54
CA ASN A 144 -11.13 29.52 15.57
C ASN A 144 -11.60 30.06 16.93
N ARG A 145 -10.91 29.74 18.03
CA ARG A 145 -11.15 30.33 19.35
C ARG A 145 -10.65 31.78 19.40
N PHE A 146 -9.45 32.05 18.91
CA PHE A 146 -8.90 33.40 18.82
C PHE A 146 -9.73 34.32 17.91
N LYS A 147 -10.17 33.82 16.75
CA LYS A 147 -11.08 34.56 15.86
C LYS A 147 -12.38 34.95 16.58
N ARG A 148 -13.02 34.02 17.30
CA ARG A 148 -14.25 34.30 18.07
C ARG A 148 -14.05 35.30 19.21
N VAL A 149 -12.88 35.32 19.84
CA VAL A 149 -12.56 36.29 20.90
C VAL A 149 -12.30 37.67 20.29
N SER A 150 -11.56 37.74 19.18
CA SER A 150 -11.30 38.98 18.44
C SER A 150 -12.56 39.61 17.84
N SER A 151 -13.53 38.81 17.38
CA SER A 151 -14.81 39.34 16.88
C SER A 151 -15.68 39.94 18.00
N ARG A 152 -15.55 39.47 19.24
CA ARG A 152 -16.30 39.99 20.39
C ARG A 152 -15.75 41.30 20.95
N THR A 153 -14.49 41.64 20.66
CA THR A 153 -13.85 42.87 21.11
C THR A 153 -14.02 44.05 20.16
N VAL A 154 -14.64 43.86 18.98
CA VAL A 154 -14.88 44.93 18.00
C VAL A 154 -16.29 45.52 18.11
N ASP A 155 -17.21 44.81 18.76
CA ASP A 155 -18.60 45.23 19.00
C ASP A 155 -18.85 45.80 20.42
N GLN A 156 -17.81 46.29 21.10
CA GLN A 156 -17.90 46.99 22.39
C GLN A 156 -17.45 48.44 22.28
#